data_AF-A0A659PQU5-F1
#
_entry.id   AF-A0A659PQU5-F1
#
_cell.length_a   1.000
_cell.length_b   1.000
_cell.length_c   1.000
_cell.angle_alpha   90.00
_cell.angle_beta   90.00
_cell.angle_gamma   90.00
#
_symmetry.space_group_name_H-M   'P 1'
#
loop_
_entity.id
_entity.type
_entity.pdbx_description
1 polymer ?
#
loop_
_entity_poly.entity_id
_entity_poly.type
_entity_poly.pdbx_seq_one_letter_code
_entity_poly.pdbx_strand_id
1 'polypeptide(L)'
;MTFTASSSSCAITESPVVVALDYHERDKALAFVDKIDPRDCRLKVGKEMFTLFGPQLVRGLPHRRFVVYLVLKFQEIATHKARAFAGEGAQR
;
A
#
# COMPACT_ATOMS: atom_id res chain seq x y z
N MET A 1 -37.45 23.66 5.05
CA MET A 1 -36.58 22.64 5.67
C MET A 1 -35.83 21.93 4.55
N THR A 2 -34.61 22.37 4.23
CA THR A 2 -33.81 21.82 3.14
C THR A 2 -32.93 20.69 3.68
N PHE A 3 -33.24 19.46 3.30
CA PHE A 3 -32.36 18.31 3.50
C PHE A 3 -31.14 18.46 2.58
N THR A 4 -30.00 18.87 3.13
CA THR A 4 -28.72 18.77 2.43
C THR A 4 -28.28 17.32 2.45
N ALA A 5 -28.42 16.64 1.33
CA ALA A 5 -27.82 15.33 1.10
C ALA A 5 -26.30 15.46 1.26
N SER A 6 -25.76 14.92 2.36
CA SER A 6 -24.32 14.78 2.56
C SER A 6 -23.83 13.68 1.64
N SER A 7 -23.66 14.00 0.35
CA SER A 7 -23.05 13.15 -0.66
C SER A 7 -21.65 12.78 -0.19
N SER A 8 -21.54 11.58 0.35
CA SER A 8 -20.28 10.95 0.73
C SER A 8 -19.55 10.52 -0.53
N SER A 9 -19.00 11.48 -1.29
CA SER A 9 -18.03 11.19 -2.33
C SER A 9 -16.75 10.71 -1.65
N CYS A 10 -16.31 9.50 -1.98
CA CYS A 10 -14.93 9.07 -1.71
C CYS A 10 -14.03 10.14 -2.36
N ALA A 11 -13.19 10.82 -1.58
CA ALA A 11 -12.43 11.97 -2.08
C ALA A 11 -11.42 11.49 -3.13
N ILE A 12 -11.76 11.67 -4.41
CA ILE A 12 -10.79 11.55 -5.49
C ILE A 12 -10.02 12.86 -5.48
N THR A 13 -8.93 12.89 -4.73
CA THR A 13 -8.00 14.02 -4.73
C THR A 13 -7.32 14.13 -6.10
N GLU A 14 -7.42 15.30 -6.73
CA GLU A 14 -6.70 15.65 -7.97
C GLU A 14 -5.20 15.90 -7.71
N SER A 15 -4.80 16.01 -6.44
CA SER A 15 -3.42 16.23 -6.06
C SER A 15 -2.56 15.01 -6.42
N PRO A 16 -1.45 15.20 -7.15
CA PRO A 16 -0.51 14.12 -7.49
C PRO A 16 0.35 13.68 -6.29
N VAL A 17 0.08 14.21 -5.09
CA VAL A 17 0.87 13.99 -3.89
C VAL A 17 0.53 12.64 -3.28
N VAL A 18 1.55 11.79 -3.13
CA VAL A 18 1.46 10.50 -2.45
C VAL A 18 2.40 10.50 -1.26
N VAL A 19 1.84 10.40 -0.06
CA VAL A 19 2.59 10.36 1.19
C VAL A 19 2.87 8.92 1.61
N ALA A 20 4.13 8.59 1.81
CA ALA A 20 4.54 7.28 2.31
C ALA A 20 4.29 7.18 3.82
N LEU A 21 3.42 6.26 4.21
CA LEU A 21 3.21 5.81 5.58
C LEU A 21 4.15 4.64 5.83
N ASP A 22 5.34 4.98 6.29
CA ASP A 22 6.39 4.03 6.69
C ASP A 22 6.84 4.38 8.10
N TYR A 23 6.07 3.91 9.08
CA TYR A 23 6.32 4.12 10.50
C TYR A 23 6.38 2.77 11.20
N HIS A 24 7.32 2.63 12.14
CA HIS A 24 7.45 1.46 13.01
C HIS A 24 6.35 1.38 14.08
N GLU A 25 5.62 2.48 14.31
CA GLU A 25 4.56 2.60 15.32
C GLU A 25 3.25 3.04 14.68
N ARG A 26 2.18 2.29 14.99
CA ARG A 26 0.82 2.54 14.46
C ARG A 26 0.27 3.89 14.92
N ASP A 27 0.46 4.23 16.19
CA ASP A 27 -0.11 5.45 16.77
C ASP A 27 0.50 6.71 16.14
N LYS A 28 1.80 6.69 15.84
CA LYS A 28 2.48 7.79 15.11
C LYS A 28 1.94 7.94 13.70
N ALA A 29 1.71 6.82 13.01
CA ALA A 29 1.11 6.81 11.69
C ALA A 29 -0.31 7.40 11.70
N LEU A 30 -1.16 6.98 12.65
CA LEU A 30 -2.52 7.50 12.80
C LEU A 30 -2.52 8.99 13.17
N ALA A 31 -1.67 9.40 14.11
CA ALA A 31 -1.54 10.80 14.52
C ALA A 31 -1.07 11.70 13.37
N PHE A 32 -0.28 11.17 12.43
CA PHE A 32 0.09 11.86 11.20
C PHE A 32 -1.10 11.95 10.22
N VAL A 33 -1.84 10.85 10.04
CA VAL A 33 -3.04 10.80 9.20
C VAL A 33 -4.14 11.74 9.70
N ASP A 34 -4.27 11.91 11.01
CA ASP A 34 -5.20 12.87 11.63
C ASP A 34 -4.85 14.35 11.34
N LYS A 35 -3.61 14.65 10.93
CA LYS A 35 -3.14 16.02 10.64
C LYS A 35 -3.23 16.41 9.16
N ILE A 36 -3.53 15.46 8.28
CA ILE A 36 -3.58 15.67 6.84
C ILE A 36 -5.01 15.51 6.32
N ASP A 37 -5.34 16.18 5.22
CA ASP A 37 -6.65 16.06 4.60
C ASP A 37 -6.62 15.02 3.45
N PRO A 38 -7.59 14.10 3.36
CA PRO A 38 -7.70 13.14 2.27
C PRO A 38 -7.91 13.78 0.89
N ARG A 39 -8.27 15.07 0.82
CA ARG A 39 -8.42 15.83 -0.43
C ARG A 39 -7.10 16.35 -0.98
N ASP A 40 -6.06 16.42 -0.15
CA ASP A 40 -4.76 16.98 -0.55
C ASP A 40 -3.72 15.91 -0.91
N CYS A 41 -3.91 14.68 -0.44
CA CYS A 41 -2.92 13.64 -0.64
C CYS A 41 -3.48 12.22 -0.60
N ARG A 42 -2.73 11.31 -1.21
CA ARG A 42 -2.99 9.87 -1.17
C ARG A 42 -1.95 9.20 -0.28
N LEU A 43 -2.33 8.08 0.31
CA LEU A 43 -1.49 7.36 1.25
C LEU A 43 -0.85 6.15 0.59
N LYS A 44 0.42 5.89 0.87
CA LYS A 44 1.12 4.69 0.42
C LYS A 44 1.65 3.91 1.62
N VAL A 45 1.19 2.69 1.80
CA VAL A 45 1.66 1.78 2.86
C VAL A 45 2.76 0.89 2.29
N GLY A 46 3.94 0.95 2.93
CA GLY A 46 5.11 0.14 2.59
C GLY A 46 5.06 -1.28 3.16
N LYS A 47 6.09 -2.08 2.83
CA LYS A 47 6.20 -3.48 3.28
C LYS A 47 6.42 -3.59 4.79
N GLU A 48 7.22 -2.72 5.41
CA GLU A 48 7.49 -2.77 6.86
C GLU A 48 6.23 -2.57 7.67
N MET A 49 5.49 -1.50 7.41
CA MET A 49 4.25 -1.21 8.12
C MET A 49 3.19 -2.31 7.88
N PHE A 50 3.11 -2.87 6.67
CA PHE A 50 2.22 -3.98 6.38
C PHE A 50 2.62 -5.28 7.08
N THR A 51 3.93 -5.58 7.19
CA THR A 51 4.41 -6.78 7.90
C THR A 51 4.22 -6.66 9.41
N LEU A 52 4.39 -5.47 9.99
CA LEU A 52 4.25 -5.24 11.44
C LEU A 52 2.78 -5.25 11.89
N PHE A 53 1.90 -4.55 11.18
CA PHE A 53 0.51 -4.34 11.62
C PHE A 53 -0.52 -5.14 10.82
N GLY A 54 -0.09 -5.77 9.74
CA GLY A 54 -0.93 -6.59 8.89
C GLY A 54 -1.98 -5.80 8.10
N PRO A 55 -2.90 -6.51 7.43
CA PRO A 55 -3.97 -5.90 6.64
C PRO A 55 -4.99 -5.12 7.48
N GLN A 56 -5.02 -5.33 8.81
CA GLN A 56 -5.92 -4.61 9.71
C GLN A 56 -5.66 -3.10 9.67
N LEU A 57 -4.41 -2.68 9.55
CA LEU A 57 -4.06 -1.27 9.44
C LEU A 57 -4.60 -0.64 8.16
N VAL A 58 -4.41 -1.33 7.03
CA VAL A 58 -4.89 -0.87 5.72
C VAL A 58 -6.42 -0.79 5.70
N ARG A 59 -7.12 -1.67 6.41
CA ARG A 59 -8.59 -1.63 6.52
C ARG A 59 -9.11 -0.42 7.30
N GLY A 60 -8.35 0.12 8.25
CA GLY A 60 -8.76 1.28 9.05
C GLY A 60 -8.69 2.62 8.29
N LEU A 61 -7.83 2.73 7.29
CA LEU A 61 -7.57 3.97 6.55
C LEU A 61 -8.71 4.38 5.59
N PRO A 62 -9.39 3.47 4.86
CA PRO A 62 -10.57 3.78 4.05
C PRO A 62 -11.73 4.37 4.84
N HIS A 63 -11.90 4.00 6.12
CA HIS A 63 -12.92 4.61 6.98
C HIS A 63 -12.71 6.11 7.17
N ARG A 64 -11.46 6.59 7.02
CA ARG A 64 -11.08 7.99 7.08
C ARG A 64 -11.09 8.68 5.70
N ARG A 65 -11.68 8.03 4.68
CA ARG A 65 -11.81 8.53 3.29
C ARG A 65 -10.48 8.75 2.55
N PHE A 66 -9.39 8.14 3.01
CA PHE A 66 -8.12 8.19 2.29
C PHE A 66 -8.06 7.13 1.19
N VAL A 67 -7.48 7.52 0.05
CA VAL A 67 -7.07 6.57 -1.00
C VAL A 67 -5.73 5.96 -0.59
N VAL A 68 -5.69 4.65 -0.38
CA VAL A 68 -4.51 3.92 0.10
C VAL A 68 -3.94 3.02 -1.00
N TYR A 69 -2.66 3.17 -1.28
CA TYR A 69 -1.88 2.30 -2.15
C TYR A 69 -1.00 1.38 -1.31
N LEU A 70 -1.25 0.09 -1.42
CA LEU A 70 -0.40 -0.91 -0.82
C LEU A 70 0.73 -1.28 -1.79
N VAL A 71 1.98 -0.96 -1.43
CA VAL A 71 3.14 -1.25 -2.28
C VAL A 71 3.97 -2.34 -1.62
N LEU A 72 3.61 -3.58 -1.93
CA LEU A 72 4.37 -4.79 -1.61
C LEU A 72 5.29 -5.11 -2.79
N LYS A 73 6.26 -4.23 -3.11
CA LYS A 73 7.29 -4.59 -4.10
C LYS A 73 8.09 -5.78 -3.55
N PHE A 74 7.67 -6.99 -3.87
CA PHE A 74 8.51 -8.17 -3.87
C PHE A 74 9.20 -8.17 -5.23
N GLN A 75 10.46 -7.74 -5.28
CA GLN A 75 11.29 -8.02 -6.44
C GLN A 75 11.62 -9.52 -6.41
N GLU A 76 10.66 -10.35 -6.79
CA GLU A 76 10.93 -11.73 -7.21
C GLU A 76 11.48 -11.67 -8.63
N ILE A 77 12.80 -11.69 -8.77
CA ILE A 77 13.40 -12.21 -10.00
C ILE A 77 13.89 -13.60 -9.65
N ALA A 78 12.98 -14.58 -9.76
CA ALA A 78 13.33 -15.97 -9.86
C ALA A 78 13.98 -16.20 -11.23
N THR A 79 15.31 -16.32 -11.28
CA THR A 79 15.97 -17.14 -12.31
C THR A 79 16.48 -18.41 -11.65
N HIS A 80 15.56 -19.30 -11.29
CA HIS A 80 15.85 -20.73 -11.23
C HIS A 80 16.05 -21.22 -12.68
N LYS A 81 17.29 -21.21 -13.18
CA LYS A 81 17.67 -22.14 -14.26
C LYS A 81 17.96 -23.50 -13.62
N ALA A 82 16.91 -24.19 -13.22
CA ALA A 82 16.99 -25.63 -13.01
C ALA A 82 16.92 -26.30 -14.40
N ARG A 83 18.07 -26.76 -14.90
CA ARG A 83 18.13 -27.92 -15.79
C ARG A 83 19.20 -28.87 -15.26
N ALA A 84 18.78 -29.70 -14.31
CA ALA A 84 19.38 -31.00 -14.12
C ALA A 84 18.77 -31.93 -15.18
N PHE A 85 19.59 -32.46 -16.09
CA PHE A 85 19.36 -33.77 -16.70
C PHE A 85 20.72 -34.39 -17.00
N ALA A 86 20.90 -35.59 -16.46
CA ALA A 86 21.98 -36.50 -16.77
C ALA A 86 21.91 -36.98 -18.23
N GLY A 87 23.07 -37.36 -18.78
CA GLY A 87 23.25 -37.95 -20.10
C GLY A 87 24.69 -37.67 -20.53
N GLU A 88 25.65 -38.53 -20.18
CA GLU A 88 26.18 -39.59 -21.05
C GLU A 88 26.94 -39.02 -22.27
N GLY A 89 28.13 -39.54 -22.52
CA GLY A 89 29.09 -38.98 -23.46
C GLY A 89 28.74 -39.10 -24.94
N ALA A 90 29.76 -38.82 -25.75
CA ALA A 90 29.91 -39.04 -27.19
C ALA A 90 29.61 -37.85 -28.13
N GLN A 91 30.58 -37.68 -29.06
CA GLN A 91 30.66 -36.79 -30.23
C GLN A 91 30.96 -35.32 -29.90
N ARG A 92 32.18 -34.80 -30.13
CA ARG A 92 33.08 -34.96 -31.27
C ARG A 92 34.55 -34.90 -30.89
#